data_AF-S4GWY2-F1
#
_entry.id   AF-S4GWY2-F1
#
_cell.length_a   1.000
_cell.length_b   1.000
_cell.length_c   1.000
_cell.angle_alpha   90.00
_cell.angle_beta   90.00
_cell.angle_gamma   90.00
#
_symmetry.space_group_name_H-M   'P 1'
#
loop_
_entity.id
_entity.type
_entity.pdbx_description
1 polymer ?
#
loop_
_entity_poly.entity_id
_entity_poly.type
_entity_poly.pdbx_seq_one_letter_code
_entity_poly.pdbx_strand_id
1 'polypeptide(L)' 'LMLMETAVIACVGAIIGMIAGFGVAQVIGFSVFGSAISLRPMVFVLVFVLLAITVLAAAGSSIRSILHVRPAEVLHGR' A
#
# COMPACT_ATOMS: atom_id res chain seq x y z
N LEU A 1 -18.03 -6.10 -0.80
CA LEU A 1 -16.99 -6.96 -0.20
C LEU A 1 -15.60 -6.55 -0.67
N MET A 2 -15.30 -6.64 -1.98
CA MET A 2 -13.99 -6.32 -2.58
C MET A 2 -13.35 -5.01 -2.07
N LEU A 3 -14.07 -3.88 -2.06
CA LEU A 3 -13.50 -2.60 -1.64
C LEU A 3 -13.07 -2.59 -0.15
N MET A 4 -13.86 -3.25 0.71
CA MET A 4 -13.60 -3.31 2.15
C MET A 4 -12.45 -4.27 2.45
N GLU A 5 -12.37 -5.38 1.72
CA GLU A 5 -11.26 -6.33 1.80
C GLU A 5 -9.93 -5.69 1.36
N THR A 6 -9.95 -4.97 0.23
CA THR A 6 -8.80 -4.19 -0.23
C THR A 6 -8.38 -3.12 0.78
N ALA A 7 -9.35 -2.44 1.41
CA ALA A 7 -9.06 -1.45 2.44
C ALA A 7 -8.38 -2.05 3.68
N VAL A 8 -8.84 -3.23 4.13
CA VAL A 8 -8.23 -3.94 5.28
C VAL A 8 -6.82 -4.39 4.94
N ILE A 9 -6.60 -5.00 3.78
CA ILE A 9 -5.27 -5.47 3.35
C ILE A 9 -4.32 -4.27 3.19
N ALA A 10 -4.78 -3.17 2.60
CA ALA A 10 -3.99 -1.94 2.46
C ALA A 10 -3.62 -1.35 3.83
N CYS A 11 -4.54 -1.36 4.79
CA CYS A 11 -4.28 -0.86 6.14
C CYS A 11 -3.23 -1.72 6.87
N VAL A 12 -3.38 -3.05 6.83
CA VAL A 12 -2.41 -3.98 7.41
C VAL A 12 -1.03 -3.83 6.74
N GLY A 13 -1.00 -3.74 5.42
CA GLY A 13 0.23 -3.51 4.65
C GLY A 13 0.91 -2.19 5.03
N ALA A 14 0.14 -1.12 5.24
CA ALA A 14 0.69 0.17 5.67
C ALA A 14 1.33 0.10 7.06
N ILE A 15 0.71 -0.60 8.02
CA ILE A 15 1.25 -0.78 9.37
C ILE A 15 2.55 -1.59 9.32
N ILE A 16 2.54 -2.73 8.63
CA ILE A 16 3.73 -3.59 8.50
C ILE A 16 4.86 -2.85 7.78
N GLY A 17 4.54 -2.14 6.68
CA GLY A 17 5.51 -1.34 5.94
C GLY A 17 6.13 -0.22 6.78
N MET A 18 5.34 0.42 7.64
CA MET A 18 5.83 1.46 8.55
C MET A 18 6.82 0.88 9.58
N ILE A 19 6.48 -0.24 10.20
CA ILE A 19 7.34 -0.91 11.20
C ILE A 19 8.62 -1.42 10.54
N ALA A 20 8.51 -2.10 9.40
CA ALA A 20 9.65 -2.62 8.67
C ALA A 20 10.57 -1.51 8.16
N GLY A 21 10.00 -0.44 7.56
CA GLY A 21 10.76 0.72 7.09
C GLY A 21 11.47 1.44 8.23
N PHE A 22 10.82 1.59 9.39
CA PHE A 22 11.43 2.13 10.60
C PHE A 22 12.59 1.25 11.09
N GLY A 23 12.37 -0.07 11.18
CA GLY A 23 13.39 -1.02 11.61
C GLY A 23 14.62 -0.98 10.70
N VAL A 24 14.42 -1.02 9.39
CA VAL A 24 15.50 -0.93 8.40
C VAL A 24 16.24 0.40 8.51
N ALA A 25 15.53 1.53 8.64
CA ALA A 25 16.16 2.83 8.82
C ALA A 25 17.03 2.88 10.08
N GLN A 26 16.59 2.30 11.20
CA GLN A 26 17.40 2.24 12.42
C GLN A 26 18.63 1.34 12.23
N VAL A 27 18.48 0.16 11.62
CA VAL A 27 19.62 -0.74 11.34
C VAL A 27 20.69 -0.03 10.51
N ILE A 28 20.28 0.70 9.47
CA ILE A 28 21.20 1.48 8.65
C ILE A 28 21.84 2.62 9.47
N GLY A 29 21.05 3.29 10.32
CA GLY A 29 21.54 4.34 11.23
C GLY A 29 22.66 3.87 12.14
N PHE A 30 22.42 2.77 12.85
CA PHE A 30 23.43 2.17 13.74
C PHE A 30 24.62 1.61 12.97
N SER A 31 24.40 0.98 11.81
CA SER A 31 25.48 0.35 11.04
C SER A 31 26.41 1.34 10.35
N VAL A 32 25.92 2.51 9.94
CA VAL A 32 26.71 3.48 9.15
C VAL A 32 27.15 4.68 10.00
N PHE A 33 26.30 5.16 10.90
CA PHE A 33 26.54 6.39 11.66
C PHE A 33 26.78 6.14 13.15
N GLY A 34 26.64 4.91 13.63
CA GLY A 34 26.77 4.57 15.06
C GLY A 34 25.73 5.24 15.96
N SER A 35 24.67 5.80 15.37
CA SER A 35 23.63 6.57 16.09
C SER A 35 22.26 6.35 15.45
N ALA A 36 21.21 6.45 16.27
CA ALA A 36 19.84 6.34 15.81
C ALA A 36 19.52 7.47 14.82
N ILE A 37 18.95 7.12 13.66
CA ILE A 37 18.53 8.10 12.66
C ILE A 37 17.28 8.82 13.19
N SER A 38 17.36 10.16 13.21
CA SER A 38 16.22 11.02 13.53
C SER A 38 15.15 10.86 12.46
N LEU A 39 13.98 10.36 12.88
CA LEU A 39 12.83 10.23 12.00
C LEU A 39 12.28 11.60 11.66
N ARG A 40 12.32 11.95 10.39
CA ARG A 40 11.61 13.13 9.88
C ARG A 40 10.14 12.76 9.70
N PRO A 41 9.21 13.31 10.51
CA PRO A 41 7.78 12.96 10.46
C PRO A 41 7.18 13.15 9.06
N MET A 42 7.73 14.11 8.31
CA MET A 42 7.35 14.40 6.93
C MET A 42 7.47 13.20 5.97
N VAL A 43 8.43 12.30 6.19
CA VAL A 43 8.62 11.12 5.33
C VAL A 43 7.45 10.15 5.47
N PHE A 44 6.97 9.91 6.70
CA PHE A 44 5.81 9.05 6.94
C PHE A 44 4.54 9.62 6.30
N VAL A 45 4.33 10.93 6.41
CA VAL A 45 3.20 11.61 5.77
C VAL A 45 3.27 11.45 4.25
N LEU A 46 4.45 11.67 3.65
CA LEU A 46 4.63 11.54 2.21
C LEU A 46 4.35 10.12 1.72
N VAL A 47 4.91 9.11 2.39
CA VAL A 47 4.71 7.71 2.05
C VAL A 47 3.23 7.33 2.20
N PHE A 48 2.56 7.76 3.27
CA PHE A 48 1.14 7.49 3.46
C PHE A 48 0.28 8.08 2.35
N VAL A 49 0.52 9.34 1.96
CA VAL A 49 -0.19 10.01 0.87
C VAL A 49 0.05 9.29 -0.46
N LEU A 50 1.31 8.96 -0.78
CA LEU A 50 1.65 8.20 -1.99
C LEU A 50 0.95 6.84 -2.01
N LEU A 51 0.97 6.12 -0.89
CA LEU A 51 0.36 4.80 -0.78
C LEU A 51 -1.16 4.89 -0.95
N ALA A 52 -1.82 5.88 -0.33
CA ALA A 52 -3.25 6.13 -0.50
C ALA A 52 -3.62 6.40 -1.96
N ILE A 53 -2.86 7.25 -2.66
CA ILE A 53 -3.07 7.52 -4.09
C ILE A 53 -2.89 6.23 -4.91
N THR A 54 -1.85 5.46 -4.64
CA THR A 54 -1.54 4.23 -5.36
C THR A 54 -2.65 3.18 -5.18
N VAL A 55 -3.14 3.00 -3.96
CA VAL A 55 -4.25 2.09 -3.65
C VAL A 55 -5.55 2.55 -4.29
N LEU A 56 -5.86 3.85 -4.26
CA LEU A 56 -7.07 4.40 -4.90
C LEU A 56 -7.03 4.20 -6.42
N ALA A 57 -5.87 4.42 -7.05
CA ALA A 57 -5.67 4.16 -8.47
C ALA A 57 -5.82 2.66 -8.81
N ALA A 58 -5.23 1.78 -8.01
CA ALA A 58 -5.33 0.33 -8.19
C ALA A 58 -6.77 -0.19 -8.04
N ALA A 59 -7.49 0.30 -7.03
CA ALA A 59 -8.90 -0.03 -6.80
C ALA A 59 -9.78 0.48 -7.96
N GLY A 60 -9.56 1.72 -8.41
CA GLY A 60 -10.26 2.29 -9.57
C GLY A 60 -10.02 1.47 -10.84
N SER A 61 -8.77 1.06 -11.10
CA SER A 61 -8.41 0.20 -12.22
C SER A 61 -9.14 -1.15 -12.18
N SER A 62 -9.18 -1.80 -11.02
CA SER A 62 -9.84 -3.10 -10.84
C SER A 62 -11.36 -3.02 -11.08
N ILE A 63 -12.02 -1.97 -10.57
CA ILE A 63 -13.46 -1.75 -10.80
C ILE A 63 -13.74 -1.52 -12.29
N ARG A 64 -12.90 -0.72 -12.96
CA ARG A 64 -13.04 -0.46 -14.40
C ARG A 64 -12.86 -1.73 -15.23
N SER A 65 -11.95 -2.61 -14.82
CA SER A 65 -11.70 -3.91 -15.47
C SER A 65 -12.92 -4.84 -15.34
N ILE A 66 -13.48 -4.97 -14.14
CA ILE A 66 -14.67 -5.81 -13.88
C ILE A 66 -15.89 -5.30 -14.68
N LEU A 67 -16.08 -3.99 -14.76
CA LEU A 67 -17.20 -3.38 -15.51
C LEU A 67 -17.02 -3.47 -17.04
N HIS A 68 -15.81 -3.67 -17.55
CA HIS A 68 -15.55 -3.90 -18.97
C HIS A 68 -15.71 -5.36 -19.40
N VAL A 69 -15.83 -6.30 -18.45
CA VAL A 69 -16.17 -7.69 -18.78
C VAL A 69 -17.65 -7.72 -19.15
N ARG A 70 -17.94 -7.94 -20.43
CA ARG A 70 -19.34 -8.09 -20.88
C ARG A 70 -19.95 -9.24 -20.07
N PRO A 71 -21.13 -9.04 -19.45
CA PRO A 71 -21.76 -10.05 -18.59
C PRO A 71 -22.13 -11.35 -19.33
N ALA A 72 -22.01 -11.38 -20.67
CA ALA A 72 -22.24 -12.54 -21.51
C ALA A 72 -21.12 -13.60 -21.45
N GLU A 73 -19.86 -13.23 -21.17
CA GLU A 73 -18.72 -14.17 -21.13
C GLU A 73 -18.59 -14.86 -19.76
N VAL A 74 -18.81 -14.14 -18.66
CA VAL A 74 -18.65 -14.69 -17.30
C VAL A 74 -19.75 -15.68 -16.89
N LEU A 75 -20.90 -15.67 -17.58
CA LEU A 75 -21.97 -16.64 -17.35
C LEU A 75 -21.90 -17.87 -18.27
N HIS A 76 -21.15 -17.82 -19.38
CA HIS A 76 -20.98 -18.97 -20.28
C HIS A 76 -19.65 -19.70 -20.15
N GLY A 77 -18.69 -19.20 -19.36
CA GLY A 77 -17.51 -19.96 -18.99
C GLY A 77 -16.68 -20.48 -20.16
N ARG A 78 -16.78 -19.82 -21.32
CA ARG A 78 -15.95 -20.02 -22.51
C ARG A 78 -15.83 -18.72 -23.30
#